data_AF-A0A1F6BDG8-F1
#
_entry.id   AF-A0A1F6BDG8-F1
#
_cell.length_a   1.000
_cell.length_b   1.000
_cell.length_c   1.000
_cell.angle_alpha   90.00
_cell.angle_beta   90.00
_cell.angle_gamma   90.00
#
_symmetry.space_group_name_H-M   'P 1'
#
loop_
_entity.id
_entity.type
_entity.pdbx_description
1 polymer ?
#
loop_
_entity_poly.entity_id
_entity_poly.type
_entity_poly.pdbx_seq_one_letter_code
_entity_poly.pdbx_strand_id
1 'polypeptide(L)'
;MKTNKNRVYLHKLFLLSGLIWACSIISFFGASFLFRAPSNGFYTDSQSLVMLASVIIGVFSFLFLAATVIKLFGRRIIQFLFSKKFIISFIVILVLGCISVLVYDYQKLANRSSTPIISTPVSSDASAGASLTENIGASPIVPVVTTIQAKKIIQNTQKAVDWSCEVLDDKTTACAHPADSRMSTSEELFVAVNEYRKAHGIGTLEKNDLLCSIAQNRANEQLSYGSLDSHAGFEKYARNQTDFDAMGEILYGGVQNQLGVHIVEWGWARSQTGHKESLEDRKWQNGCGGVAGLFAVFIFGKR
;
A
#
# COMPACT_ATOMS: atom_id res chain seq x y z
N MET A 1 -48.43 -18.86 45.59
CA MET A 1 -48.21 -19.80 44.46
C MET A 1 -47.83 -19.16 43.11
N LYS A 2 -47.76 -17.82 42.96
CA LYS A 2 -47.39 -17.14 41.69
C LYS A 2 -45.88 -17.06 41.38
N THR A 3 -45.01 -17.49 42.28
CA THR A 3 -43.54 -17.32 42.17
C THR A 3 -42.85 -18.35 41.27
N ASN A 4 -43.48 -19.48 40.94
CA ASN A 4 -42.82 -20.56 40.22
C ASN A 4 -42.76 -20.35 38.68
N LYS A 5 -43.78 -19.72 38.08
CA LYS A 5 -43.79 -19.46 36.62
C LYS A 5 -42.66 -18.51 36.18
N ASN A 6 -42.39 -17.44 36.94
CA ASN A 6 -41.35 -16.47 36.58
C ASN A 6 -39.94 -17.07 36.62
N ARG A 7 -39.69 -18.05 37.49
CA ARG A 7 -38.40 -18.74 37.59
C ARG A 7 -38.10 -19.58 36.34
N VAL A 8 -39.12 -20.24 35.79
CA VAL A 8 -38.99 -21.03 34.56
C VAL A 8 -38.73 -20.14 33.35
N TYR A 9 -39.42 -18.99 33.24
CA TYR A 9 -39.18 -18.03 32.17
C TYR A 9 -37.78 -17.42 32.25
N LEU A 10 -37.31 -17.05 33.45
CA LEU A 10 -35.96 -16.53 33.63
C LEU A 10 -34.89 -17.53 33.21
N HIS A 11 -35.05 -18.80 33.58
CA HIS A 11 -34.11 -19.86 33.23
C HIS A 11 -34.05 -20.10 31.72
N LYS A 12 -35.21 -20.13 31.04
CA LYS A 12 -35.25 -20.26 29.57
C LYS A 12 -34.61 -19.05 28.87
N LEU A 13 -34.83 -17.84 29.39
CA LEU A 13 -34.22 -16.63 28.85
C LEU A 13 -32.69 -16.64 29.02
N PHE A 14 -32.19 -17.13 30.16
CA PHE A 14 -30.76 -17.24 30.43
C PHE A 14 -30.08 -18.30 29.56
N LEU A 15 -30.74 -19.44 29.32
CA LEU A 15 -30.25 -20.45 28.39
C LEU A 15 -30.20 -19.92 26.96
N LEU A 16 -31.23 -19.18 26.53
CA LEU A 16 -31.28 -18.60 25.19
C LEU A 16 -30.19 -17.54 25.00
N SER A 17 -29.96 -16.67 25.99
CA SER A 17 -28.88 -15.69 25.90
C SER A 17 -27.49 -16.32 25.91
N GLY A 18 -27.29 -17.38 26.71
CA GLY A 18 -26.05 -18.16 26.70
C GLY A 18 -25.77 -18.82 25.35
N LEU A 19 -26.80 -19.37 24.71
CA LEU A 19 -26.73 -19.94 23.36
C LEU A 19 -26.35 -18.89 22.31
N ILE A 20 -27.02 -17.72 22.34
CA ILE A 20 -26.70 -16.61 21.42
C ILE A 20 -25.24 -16.17 21.59
N TRP A 21 -24.77 -16.04 22.84
CA TRP A 21 -23.40 -15.64 23.13
C TRP A 21 -22.37 -16.68 22.66
N ALA A 22 -22.64 -17.96 22.90
CA ALA A 22 -21.80 -19.05 22.41
C ALA A 22 -21.73 -19.06 20.86
N CYS A 23 -22.86 -18.86 20.19
CA CYS A 23 -22.90 -18.75 18.73
C CYS A 23 -22.10 -17.54 18.21
N SER A 24 -22.17 -16.38 18.88
CA SER A 24 -21.39 -15.20 18.51
C SER A 24 -19.88 -15.41 18.67
N ILE A 25 -19.46 -16.07 19.75
CA ILE A 25 -18.05 -16.43 19.97
C ILE A 25 -17.57 -17.40 18.89
N ILE A 26 -18.32 -18.47 18.65
CA ILE A 26 -17.97 -19.46 17.62
C ILE A 26 -17.88 -18.78 16.25
N SER A 27 -18.78 -17.83 15.94
CA SER A 27 -18.74 -17.07 14.69
C SER A 27 -17.52 -16.16 14.60
N PHE A 28 -17.14 -15.49 15.69
CA PHE A 28 -15.97 -14.62 15.73
C PHE A 28 -14.65 -15.38 15.58
N PHE A 29 -14.48 -16.48 16.34
CA PHE A 29 -13.30 -17.33 16.24
C PHE A 29 -13.28 -18.12 14.93
N GLY A 30 -14.44 -18.58 14.46
CA GLY A 30 -14.59 -19.24 13.17
C GLY A 30 -14.23 -18.33 12.01
N ALA A 31 -14.68 -17.06 12.03
CA ALA A 31 -14.26 -16.06 11.05
C ALA A 31 -12.76 -15.81 11.12
N SER A 32 -12.18 -15.66 12.32
CA SER A 32 -10.74 -15.47 12.49
C SER A 32 -9.90 -16.64 11.95
N PHE A 33 -10.42 -17.87 11.98
CA PHE A 33 -9.75 -19.07 11.48
C PHE A 33 -9.95 -19.29 9.97
N LEU A 34 -11.17 -19.05 9.48
CA LEU A 34 -11.52 -19.20 8.07
C LEU A 34 -10.95 -18.08 7.21
N PHE A 35 -10.84 -16.87 7.75
CA PHE A 35 -10.19 -15.73 7.10
C PHE A 35 -8.72 -15.66 7.50
N ARG A 36 -7.98 -16.76 7.37
CA ARG A 36 -6.52 -16.66 7.46
C ARG A 36 -6.05 -15.79 6.30
N ALA A 37 -5.48 -14.62 6.60
CA ALA A 37 -4.95 -13.73 5.58
C ALA A 37 -4.03 -14.55 4.64
N PRO A 38 -4.18 -14.44 3.31
CA PRO A 38 -3.25 -15.07 2.39
C PRO A 38 -1.81 -14.62 2.72
N SER A 39 -0.81 -15.38 2.27
CA SER A 39 0.64 -15.15 2.54
C SER A 39 1.14 -13.72 2.34
N ASN A 40 0.34 -12.88 1.68
CA ASN A 40 0.60 -11.52 1.26
C ASN A 40 0.16 -10.49 2.32
N GLY A 41 -0.43 -10.93 3.43
CA GLY A 41 -0.54 -10.15 4.68
C GLY A 41 -1.73 -9.20 4.81
N PHE A 42 -2.59 -9.05 3.79
CA PHE A 42 -3.76 -8.17 3.86
C PHE A 42 -5.07 -8.92 3.61
N TYR A 43 -6.08 -8.55 4.39
CA TYR A 43 -7.47 -8.92 4.15
C TYR A 43 -7.98 -8.12 2.94
N THR A 44 -8.70 -8.78 2.04
CA THR A 44 -9.45 -8.08 0.98
C THR A 44 -10.46 -7.12 1.60
N ASP A 45 -10.88 -6.07 0.87
CA ASP A 45 -11.86 -5.09 1.36
C ASP A 45 -13.15 -5.75 1.90
N SER A 46 -13.59 -6.82 1.24
CA SER A 46 -14.75 -7.60 1.68
C SER A 46 -14.49 -8.35 3.00
N GLN A 47 -13.30 -8.91 3.19
CA GLN A 47 -12.92 -9.57 4.45
C GLN A 47 -12.77 -8.57 5.60
N SER A 48 -12.18 -7.40 5.35
CA SER A 48 -12.08 -6.31 6.31
C SER A 48 -13.46 -5.81 6.75
N LEU A 49 -14.41 -5.70 5.81
CA LEU A 49 -15.79 -5.32 6.09
C LEU A 49 -16.54 -6.38 6.89
N VAL A 50 -16.35 -7.67 6.60
CA VAL A 50 -16.92 -8.78 7.37
C VAL A 50 -16.37 -8.82 8.79
N MET A 51 -15.05 -8.63 8.96
CA MET A 51 -14.40 -8.48 10.27
C MET A 51 -15.02 -7.32 11.06
N LEU A 52 -15.09 -6.13 10.46
CA LEU A 52 -15.65 -4.95 11.12
C LEU A 52 -17.13 -5.16 11.51
N ALA A 53 -17.93 -5.71 10.61
CA ALA A 53 -19.34 -6.03 10.89
C ALA A 53 -19.47 -7.03 12.05
N SER A 54 -18.61 -8.05 12.12
CA SER A 54 -18.62 -9.03 13.21
C SER A 54 -18.29 -8.40 14.57
N VAL A 55 -17.32 -7.48 14.61
CA VAL A 55 -16.96 -6.74 15.83
C VAL A 55 -18.13 -5.86 16.28
N ILE A 56 -18.75 -5.13 15.34
CA ILE A 56 -19.91 -4.28 15.63
C ILE A 56 -21.08 -5.10 16.19
N ILE A 57 -21.44 -6.21 15.54
CA ILE A 57 -22.51 -7.11 16.00
C ILE A 57 -22.17 -7.67 17.39
N GLY A 58 -20.91 -8.04 17.63
CA GLY A 58 -20.44 -8.51 18.94
C GLY A 58 -20.62 -7.46 20.04
N VAL A 59 -20.23 -6.20 19.78
CA VAL A 59 -20.38 -5.09 20.71
C VAL A 59 -21.85 -4.82 21.03
N PHE A 60 -22.72 -4.72 20.01
CA PHE A 60 -24.15 -4.50 20.24
C PHE A 60 -24.81 -5.65 21.01
N SER A 61 -24.45 -6.90 20.71
CA SER A 61 -24.94 -8.07 21.43
C SER A 61 -24.54 -8.02 22.91
N PHE A 62 -23.30 -7.61 23.20
CA PHE A 62 -22.81 -7.45 24.56
C PHE A 62 -23.55 -6.34 25.31
N LEU A 63 -23.74 -5.17 24.69
CA LEU A 63 -24.45 -4.04 25.30
C LEU A 63 -25.91 -4.38 25.59
N PHE A 64 -26.59 -5.09 24.68
CA PHE A 64 -27.98 -5.52 24.88
C PHE A 64 -28.09 -6.51 26.06
N LEU A 65 -27.16 -7.47 26.16
CA LEU A 65 -27.10 -8.39 27.28
C LEU A 65 -26.84 -7.66 28.59
N ALA A 66 -25.87 -6.73 28.61
CA ALA A 66 -25.56 -5.91 29.78
C ALA A 66 -26.78 -5.11 30.24
N ALA A 67 -27.49 -4.45 29.33
CA ALA A 67 -28.71 -3.71 29.63
C ALA A 67 -29.81 -4.62 30.22
N THR A 68 -29.99 -5.81 29.65
CA THR A 68 -30.97 -6.81 30.13
C THR A 68 -30.62 -7.30 31.53
N VAL A 69 -29.34 -7.58 31.79
CA VAL A 69 -28.83 -8.01 33.10
C VAL A 69 -28.98 -6.89 34.14
N ILE A 70 -28.64 -5.64 33.81
CA ILE A 70 -28.84 -4.47 34.68
C ILE A 70 -30.31 -4.31 35.04
N LYS A 71 -31.22 -4.47 34.06
CA LYS A 71 -32.66 -4.36 34.29
C LYS A 71 -33.22 -5.47 35.17
N LEU A 72 -32.71 -6.71 35.04
CA LEU A 72 -33.20 -7.87 35.78
C LEU A 72 -32.67 -7.95 37.21
N PHE A 73 -31.42 -7.54 37.45
CA PHE A 73 -30.76 -7.70 38.74
C PHE A 73 -30.52 -6.37 39.50
N GLY A 74 -30.81 -5.24 38.86
CA GLY A 74 -30.84 -3.92 39.49
C GLY A 74 -29.54 -3.50 40.20
N ARG A 75 -29.67 -2.59 41.19
CA ARG A 75 -28.57 -1.98 41.98
C ARG A 75 -27.53 -2.98 42.52
N ARG A 76 -27.90 -4.26 42.73
CA ARG A 76 -26.97 -5.28 43.26
C ARG A 76 -25.88 -5.66 42.26
N ILE A 77 -26.16 -5.71 40.95
CA ILE A 77 -25.12 -5.97 39.94
C ILE A 77 -24.24 -4.75 39.75
N ILE A 78 -24.77 -3.54 39.86
CA ILE A 78 -23.96 -2.31 39.81
C ILE A 78 -22.94 -2.33 40.96
N GLN A 79 -23.35 -2.67 42.19
CA GLN A 79 -22.41 -2.81 43.30
C GLN A 79 -21.34 -3.90 43.08
N PHE A 80 -21.68 -4.98 42.37
CA PHE A 80 -20.73 -6.05 42.04
C PHE A 80 -19.75 -5.66 40.93
N LEU A 81 -20.23 -5.05 39.83
CA LEU A 81 -19.42 -4.59 38.71
C LEU A 81 -18.47 -3.45 39.12
N PHE A 82 -18.88 -2.60 40.06
CA PHE A 82 -18.02 -1.57 40.66
C PHE A 82 -17.26 -2.07 41.90
N SER A 83 -17.30 -3.37 42.20
CA SER A 83 -16.46 -3.91 43.27
C SER A 83 -14.99 -3.82 42.82
N LYS A 84 -14.11 -3.39 43.74
CA LYS A 84 -12.66 -3.32 43.47
C LYS A 84 -12.10 -4.62 42.91
N LYS A 85 -12.63 -5.77 43.36
CA LYS A 85 -12.22 -7.10 42.89
C LYS A 85 -12.55 -7.34 41.42
N PHE A 86 -13.74 -6.93 40.96
CA PHE A 86 -14.12 -7.09 39.56
C PHE A 86 -13.31 -6.17 38.64
N ILE A 87 -13.11 -4.91 39.04
CA ILE A 87 -12.31 -3.94 38.28
C ILE A 87 -10.86 -4.43 38.12
N ILE A 88 -10.24 -4.90 39.21
CA ILE A 88 -8.88 -5.45 39.17
C ILE A 88 -8.80 -6.66 38.23
N SER A 89 -9.76 -7.59 38.35
CA SER A 89 -9.79 -8.78 37.48
C SER A 89 -9.95 -8.40 36.00
N PHE A 90 -10.76 -7.40 35.68
CA PHE A 90 -10.96 -6.94 34.31
C PHE A 90 -9.71 -6.27 33.74
N ILE A 91 -9.03 -5.43 34.53
CA ILE A 91 -7.75 -4.81 34.15
C ILE A 91 -6.69 -5.87 33.88
N VAL A 92 -6.58 -6.90 34.73
CA VAL A 92 -5.62 -8.00 34.53
C VAL A 92 -5.89 -8.73 33.21
N ILE A 93 -7.15 -9.00 32.88
CA ILE A 93 -7.52 -9.65 31.61
C ILE A 93 -7.14 -8.76 30.41
N LEU A 94 -7.39 -7.46 30.47
CA LEU A 94 -7.00 -6.52 29.39
C LEU A 94 -5.48 -6.47 29.22
N VAL A 95 -4.73 -6.39 30.31
CA VAL A 95 -3.26 -6.36 30.28
C VAL A 95 -2.71 -7.66 29.69
N LEU A 96 -3.23 -8.81 30.11
CA LEU A 96 -2.83 -10.12 29.56
C LEU A 96 -3.19 -10.24 28.07
N GLY A 97 -4.33 -9.69 27.65
CA GLY A 97 -4.71 -9.61 26.24
C GLY A 97 -3.73 -8.77 25.42
N CYS A 98 -3.38 -7.57 25.90
CA CYS A 98 -2.38 -6.72 25.25
C CYS A 98 -1.00 -7.40 25.19
N ILE A 99 -0.55 -8.03 26.26
CA ILE A 99 0.72 -8.78 26.28
C ILE A 99 0.70 -9.92 25.26
N SER A 100 -0.41 -10.63 25.12
CA SER A 100 -0.54 -11.74 24.16
C SER A 100 -0.40 -11.26 22.71
N VAL A 101 -0.98 -10.09 22.38
CA VAL A 101 -0.82 -9.45 21.05
C VAL A 101 0.65 -9.07 20.80
N LEU A 102 1.30 -8.44 21.80
CA LEU A 102 2.71 -8.06 21.69
C LEU A 102 3.63 -9.28 21.53
N VAL A 103 3.38 -10.37 22.26
CA VAL A 103 4.14 -11.63 22.14
C VAL A 103 3.94 -12.26 20.77
N TYR A 104 2.71 -12.24 20.22
CA TYR A 104 2.43 -12.74 18.88
C TYR A 104 3.23 -11.97 17.81
N ASP A 105 3.23 -10.64 17.89
CA ASP A 105 4.02 -9.80 16.97
C ASP A 105 5.52 -10.05 17.12
N TYR A 106 6.01 -10.21 18.34
CA TYR A 106 7.41 -10.54 18.60
C TYR A 106 7.80 -11.91 18.01
N GLN A 107 6.98 -12.94 18.17
CA GLN A 107 7.22 -14.26 17.59
C GLN A 107 7.18 -14.23 16.05
N LYS A 108 6.28 -13.43 15.47
CA LYS A 108 6.20 -13.20 14.02
C LYS A 108 7.46 -12.55 13.48
N LEU A 109 8.09 -11.65 14.25
CA LEU A 109 9.39 -11.06 13.93
C LEU A 109 10.54 -12.07 14.09
N ALA A 110 10.57 -12.84 15.19
CA ALA A 110 11.62 -13.80 15.47
C ALA A 110 11.68 -14.96 14.44
N ASN A 111 10.52 -15.47 14.01
CA ASN A 111 10.45 -16.56 13.03
C ASN A 111 10.81 -16.13 11.59
N ARG A 112 10.95 -14.83 11.30
CA ARG A 112 11.46 -14.35 10.01
C ARG A 112 12.98 -14.44 9.91
N SER A 113 13.68 -14.68 11.02
CA SER A 113 15.14 -14.65 11.08
C SER A 113 15.81 -15.99 10.75
N SER A 114 15.05 -17.06 10.51
CA SER A 114 15.55 -18.43 10.48
C SER A 114 15.11 -19.23 9.25
N THR A 115 15.12 -18.63 8.05
CA THR A 115 15.04 -19.44 6.81
C THR A 115 16.41 -19.98 6.43
N PRO A 116 16.56 -21.32 6.30
CA PRO A 116 17.81 -21.94 5.92
C PRO A 116 18.14 -21.62 4.45
N ILE A 117 19.40 -21.27 4.21
CA ILE A 117 19.96 -20.98 2.90
C ILE A 117 19.93 -22.26 2.07
N ILE A 118 18.98 -22.36 1.14
CA ILE A 118 18.99 -23.40 0.10
C ILE A 118 19.80 -22.84 -1.07
N SER A 119 21.06 -23.26 -1.17
CA SER A 119 21.91 -23.03 -2.33
C SER A 119 21.37 -23.82 -3.52
N THR A 120 20.77 -23.11 -4.47
CA THR A 120 20.47 -23.70 -5.79
C THR A 120 21.66 -23.45 -6.72
N PRO A 121 22.16 -24.49 -7.42
CA PRO A 121 23.24 -24.33 -8.37
C PRO A 121 22.73 -23.67 -9.65
N VAL A 122 23.35 -22.54 -10.01
CA VAL A 122 23.14 -21.83 -11.27
C VAL A 122 23.69 -22.68 -12.42
N SER A 123 22.84 -23.02 -13.37
CA SER A 123 23.24 -23.57 -14.67
C SER A 123 23.30 -22.44 -15.70
N SER A 124 24.42 -22.38 -16.41
CA SER A 124 24.73 -21.38 -17.43
C SER A 124 24.83 -22.07 -18.79
N ASP A 125 23.89 -21.81 -19.68
CA ASP A 125 23.99 -22.05 -21.13
C ASP A 125 23.38 -20.82 -21.82
N ALA A 126 24.19 -19.91 -22.37
CA ALA A 126 24.70 -19.88 -23.76
C ALA A 126 23.58 -19.70 -24.80
N SER A 127 23.34 -18.48 -25.28
CA SER A 127 23.91 -17.89 -26.52
C SER A 127 23.42 -18.54 -27.82
N ALA A 128 22.56 -17.82 -28.56
CA ALA A 128 22.50 -17.91 -30.03
C ALA A 128 22.14 -16.54 -30.61
N GLY A 129 23.07 -15.97 -31.37
CA GLY A 129 22.90 -14.73 -32.10
C GLY A 129 22.07 -14.89 -33.37
N ALA A 130 21.40 -13.83 -33.76
CA ALA A 130 20.85 -13.65 -35.10
C ALA A 130 21.35 -12.30 -35.64
N SER A 131 22.24 -12.41 -36.62
CA SER A 131 22.70 -11.34 -37.50
C SER A 131 21.58 -11.00 -38.50
N LEU A 132 21.24 -9.73 -38.65
CA LEU A 132 20.44 -9.24 -39.77
C LEU A 132 21.23 -8.17 -40.52
N THR A 133 21.70 -8.57 -41.70
CA THR A 133 22.28 -7.72 -42.73
C THR A 133 21.18 -7.08 -43.59
N GLU A 134 21.36 -5.77 -43.80
CA GLU A 134 21.25 -5.06 -45.08
C GLU A 134 19.85 -4.81 -45.69
N ASN A 135 19.48 -3.52 -45.78
CA ASN A 135 19.13 -2.93 -47.08
C ASN A 135 19.26 -1.39 -47.06
N ILE A 136 20.22 -0.87 -47.82
CA ILE A 136 20.39 0.57 -48.11
C ILE A 136 19.68 0.85 -49.43
N GLY A 137 18.64 1.70 -49.41
CA GLY A 137 17.94 2.10 -50.62
C GLY A 137 17.04 3.32 -50.45
N ALA A 138 17.43 4.40 -51.13
CA ALA A 138 16.67 5.59 -51.51
C ALA A 138 16.52 6.76 -50.51
N SER A 139 16.97 7.92 -50.99
CA SER A 139 16.85 9.27 -50.41
C SER A 139 15.60 10.00 -50.97
N PRO A 140 15.29 11.24 -50.58
CA PRO A 140 14.16 11.61 -49.74
C PRO A 140 12.98 12.20 -50.54
N ILE A 141 11.76 11.75 -50.23
CA ILE A 141 10.55 12.47 -50.68
C ILE A 141 10.13 13.38 -49.55
N VAL A 142 10.35 14.69 -49.75
CA VAL A 142 9.85 15.77 -48.90
C VAL A 142 8.31 15.79 -48.98
N PRO A 143 7.57 15.54 -47.89
CA PRO A 143 6.14 15.78 -47.92
C PRO A 143 5.88 17.29 -47.78
N VAL A 144 5.24 17.82 -48.82
CA VAL A 144 4.67 19.17 -48.91
C VAL A 144 3.82 19.45 -47.66
N VAL A 145 4.24 20.46 -46.89
CA VAL A 145 3.47 21.03 -45.79
C VAL A 145 2.21 21.68 -46.36
N THR A 146 1.09 20.97 -46.27
CA THR A 146 -0.22 21.55 -46.52
C THR A 146 -0.68 22.24 -45.24
N THR A 147 -0.70 23.57 -45.25
CA THR A 147 -1.21 24.40 -44.16
C THR A 147 -2.72 24.19 -44.02
N ILE A 148 -3.13 23.23 -43.17
CA ILE A 148 -4.53 23.11 -42.75
C ILE A 148 -4.80 24.26 -41.79
N GLN A 149 -5.72 25.14 -42.20
CA GLN A 149 -6.19 26.23 -41.38
C GLN A 149 -6.74 25.70 -40.05
N ALA A 150 -6.21 26.27 -38.96
CA ALA A 150 -6.65 26.01 -37.61
C ALA A 150 -8.12 26.40 -37.46
N LYS A 151 -9.01 25.40 -37.53
CA LYS A 151 -10.37 25.53 -37.01
C LYS A 151 -10.23 25.81 -35.51
N LYS A 152 -10.68 27.00 -35.11
CA LYS A 152 -10.80 27.46 -33.72
C LYS A 152 -11.59 26.44 -32.92
N ILE A 153 -10.88 25.48 -32.32
CA ILE A 153 -11.43 24.57 -31.32
C ILE A 153 -11.72 25.44 -30.11
N ILE A 154 -12.98 25.38 -29.70
CA ILE A 154 -13.54 26.04 -28.53
C ILE A 154 -12.59 25.76 -27.35
N GLN A 155 -11.94 26.83 -26.86
CA GLN A 155 -11.19 26.78 -25.62
C GLN A 155 -12.20 26.42 -24.53
N ASN A 156 -12.22 25.15 -24.16
CA ASN A 156 -12.77 24.72 -22.89
C ASN A 156 -11.98 25.48 -21.84
N THR A 157 -12.64 26.37 -21.11
CA THR A 157 -12.07 27.20 -20.07
C THR A 157 -11.62 26.28 -18.93
N GLN A 158 -10.47 25.63 -19.11
CA GLN A 158 -9.68 25.10 -18.02
C GLN A 158 -9.35 26.30 -17.15
N LYS A 159 -10.11 26.43 -16.05
CA LYS A 159 -9.76 27.29 -14.93
C LYS A 159 -8.28 27.02 -14.66
N ALA A 160 -7.44 28.05 -14.79
CA ALA A 160 -6.00 27.93 -14.62
C ALA A 160 -5.74 27.21 -13.29
N VAL A 161 -5.27 25.97 -13.37
CA VAL A 161 -4.85 25.23 -12.18
C VAL A 161 -3.60 25.95 -11.71
N ASP A 162 -3.70 26.58 -10.55
CA ASP A 162 -2.55 27.20 -9.94
C ASP A 162 -1.60 26.10 -9.49
N TRP A 163 -0.33 26.23 -9.85
CA TRP A 163 0.67 25.20 -9.58
C TRP A 163 1.00 25.22 -8.10
N SER A 164 0.65 24.17 -7.36
CA SER A 164 0.89 24.08 -5.92
C SER A 164 1.36 22.71 -5.51
N CYS A 165 2.13 22.62 -4.42
CA CYS A 165 2.41 21.37 -3.73
C CYS A 165 2.15 21.56 -2.24
N GLU A 166 1.47 20.60 -1.63
CA GLU A 166 1.15 20.59 -0.19
C GLU A 166 1.53 19.23 0.42
N VAL A 167 2.06 19.26 1.64
CA VAL A 167 2.38 18.04 2.40
C VAL A 167 1.09 17.50 3.00
N LEU A 168 0.76 16.25 2.68
CA LEU A 168 -0.42 15.57 3.23
C LEU A 168 -0.07 14.83 4.52
N ASP A 169 1.11 14.20 4.57
CA ASP A 169 1.63 13.45 5.71
C ASP A 169 3.17 13.40 5.69
N ASP A 170 3.80 12.61 6.56
CA ASP A 170 5.25 12.50 6.68
C ASP A 170 5.96 11.91 5.45
N LYS A 171 5.20 11.33 4.51
CA LYS A 171 5.72 10.62 3.33
C LYS A 171 5.13 11.11 2.01
N THR A 172 4.01 11.82 2.05
CA THR A 172 3.22 12.17 0.88
C THR A 172 3.15 13.67 0.66
N THR A 173 3.58 14.12 -0.52
CA THR A 173 3.33 15.48 -1.03
C THR A 173 2.35 15.39 -2.20
N ALA A 174 1.25 16.14 -2.15
CA ALA A 174 0.32 16.30 -3.26
C ALA A 174 0.72 17.53 -4.08
N CYS A 175 0.82 17.37 -5.41
CA CYS A 175 1.10 18.48 -6.32
C CYS A 175 -0.03 18.63 -7.34
N ALA A 176 -0.52 19.86 -7.52
CA ALA A 176 -1.53 20.22 -8.50
C ALA A 176 -0.87 20.87 -9.72
N HIS A 177 -1.15 20.30 -10.90
CA HIS A 177 -0.70 20.82 -12.19
C HIS A 177 -1.66 20.41 -13.31
N PRO A 178 -1.61 21.01 -14.50
CA PRO A 178 -2.44 20.60 -15.64
C PRO A 178 -2.15 19.15 -16.09
N ALA A 179 -3.17 18.50 -16.65
CA ALA A 179 -3.02 17.17 -17.25
C ALA A 179 -2.28 17.23 -18.58
N ASP A 180 -1.44 16.24 -18.84
CA ASP A 180 -0.86 16.02 -20.17
C ASP A 180 -1.79 15.22 -21.08
N SER A 181 -1.51 15.27 -22.39
CA SER A 181 -2.26 14.49 -23.39
C SER A 181 -2.13 12.97 -23.23
N ARG A 182 -1.06 12.50 -22.57
CA ARG A 182 -0.79 11.07 -22.31
C ARG A 182 0.13 10.89 -21.11
N MET A 183 0.16 9.68 -20.56
CA MET A 183 1.15 9.31 -19.56
C MET A 183 2.52 9.11 -20.19
N SER A 184 3.57 9.35 -19.41
CA SER A 184 4.95 8.99 -19.72
C SER A 184 5.11 7.49 -19.99
N THR A 185 6.13 7.13 -20.75
CA THR A 185 6.70 5.78 -20.74
C THR A 185 7.80 5.64 -19.70
N SER A 186 8.20 4.40 -19.39
CA SER A 186 9.33 4.09 -18.50
C SER A 186 10.65 4.68 -19.03
N GLU A 187 10.86 4.68 -20.35
CA GLU A 187 12.05 5.27 -20.97
C GLU A 187 12.07 6.79 -20.85
N GLU A 188 10.95 7.45 -21.14
CA GLU A 188 10.84 8.91 -21.00
C GLU A 188 11.04 9.37 -19.56
N LEU A 189 10.58 8.58 -18.59
CA LEU A 189 10.83 8.85 -17.17
C LEU A 189 12.31 8.75 -16.82
N PHE A 190 13.02 7.74 -17.34
CA PHE A 190 14.47 7.61 -17.16
C PHE A 190 15.25 8.76 -17.77
N VAL A 191 14.92 9.14 -19.00
CA VAL A 191 15.51 10.32 -19.66
C VAL A 191 15.24 11.59 -18.84
N ALA A 192 14.01 11.80 -18.37
CA ALA A 192 13.65 12.99 -17.57
C ALA A 192 14.44 13.09 -16.25
N VAL A 193 14.61 11.98 -15.52
CA VAL A 193 15.44 11.97 -14.30
C VAL A 193 16.89 12.33 -14.61
N ASN A 194 17.46 11.80 -15.70
CA ASN A 194 18.84 12.08 -16.06
C ASN A 194 19.05 13.52 -16.56
N GLU A 195 18.12 14.07 -17.34
CA GLU A 195 18.19 15.47 -17.74
C GLU A 195 18.06 16.41 -16.53
N TYR A 196 17.17 16.10 -15.58
CA TYR A 196 17.09 16.84 -14.31
C TYR A 196 18.42 16.82 -13.56
N ARG A 197 19.01 15.63 -13.35
CA ARG A 197 20.28 15.48 -12.62
C ARG A 197 21.44 16.18 -13.33
N LYS A 198 21.46 16.16 -14.66
CA LYS A 198 22.46 16.86 -15.48
C LYS A 198 22.31 18.38 -15.35
N ALA A 199 21.09 18.91 -15.44
CA ALA A 199 20.81 20.34 -15.28
C ALA A 199 21.21 20.87 -13.89
N HIS A 200 21.22 20.00 -12.86
CA HIS A 200 21.63 20.34 -11.50
C HIS A 200 23.09 19.97 -11.17
N GLY A 201 23.89 19.56 -12.16
CA GLY A 201 25.33 19.30 -11.99
C GLY A 201 25.67 18.06 -11.13
N ILE A 202 24.77 17.08 -11.07
CA ILE A 202 24.84 15.92 -10.16
C ILE A 202 25.52 14.72 -10.84
N GLY A 203 25.31 14.58 -12.14
CA GLY A 203 25.74 13.45 -12.96
C GLY A 203 24.59 12.54 -13.34
N THR A 204 24.72 11.81 -14.44
CA THR A 204 23.69 10.87 -14.93
C THR A 204 23.78 9.52 -14.23
N LEU A 205 22.67 8.81 -14.20
CA LEU A 205 22.55 7.42 -13.75
C LEU A 205 22.72 6.49 -14.94
N GLU A 206 23.42 5.38 -14.72
CA GLU A 206 23.48 4.27 -15.65
C GLU A 206 22.19 3.44 -15.57
N LYS A 207 21.67 3.05 -16.74
CA LYS A 207 20.49 2.18 -16.81
C LYS A 207 20.88 0.75 -16.43
N ASN A 208 20.04 0.08 -15.65
CA ASN A 208 20.29 -1.28 -15.20
C ASN A 208 19.03 -2.16 -15.31
N ASP A 209 19.14 -3.33 -15.94
CA ASP A 209 17.99 -4.19 -16.25
C ASP A 209 17.26 -4.73 -15.02
N LEU A 210 18.00 -5.07 -13.95
CA LEU A 210 17.40 -5.49 -12.68
C LEU A 210 16.57 -4.33 -12.09
N LEU A 211 17.14 -3.13 -12.03
CA LEU A 211 16.41 -1.95 -11.54
C LEU A 211 15.18 -1.62 -12.40
N CYS A 212 15.26 -1.79 -13.72
CA CYS A 212 14.12 -1.59 -14.63
C CYS A 212 13.01 -2.62 -14.38
N SER A 213 13.36 -3.88 -14.19
CA SER A 213 12.41 -4.94 -13.85
C SER A 213 11.72 -4.64 -12.51
N ILE A 214 12.49 -4.23 -11.50
CA ILE A 214 11.94 -3.83 -10.19
C ILE A 214 11.01 -2.62 -10.34
N ALA A 215 11.45 -1.56 -11.02
CA ALA A 215 10.65 -0.36 -11.22
C ALA A 215 9.31 -0.66 -11.91
N GLN A 216 9.32 -1.48 -12.97
CA GLN A 216 8.09 -1.85 -13.68
C GLN A 216 7.17 -2.72 -12.83
N ASN A 217 7.72 -3.69 -12.08
CA ASN A 217 6.94 -4.50 -11.16
C ASN A 217 6.31 -3.65 -10.06
N ARG A 218 7.06 -2.71 -9.50
CA ARG A 218 6.55 -1.76 -8.50
C ARG A 218 5.43 -0.88 -9.06
N ALA A 219 5.58 -0.37 -10.29
CA ALA A 219 4.50 0.39 -10.93
C ALA A 219 3.23 -0.46 -11.11
N ASN A 220 3.37 -1.71 -11.55
CA ASN A 220 2.25 -2.65 -11.66
C ASN A 220 1.58 -2.95 -10.32
N GLU A 221 2.36 -3.03 -9.23
CA GLU A 221 1.83 -3.22 -7.88
C GLU A 221 0.97 -2.03 -7.44
N GLN A 222 1.48 -0.79 -7.58
CA GLN A 222 0.68 0.41 -7.26
C GLN A 222 -0.61 0.45 -8.10
N LEU A 223 -0.52 0.11 -9.39
CA LEU A 223 -1.69 0.01 -10.26
C LEU A 223 -2.70 -1.04 -9.74
N SER A 224 -2.22 -2.20 -9.30
CA SER A 224 -3.07 -3.27 -8.78
C SER A 224 -3.76 -2.90 -7.46
N TYR A 225 -3.12 -2.06 -6.65
CA TYR A 225 -3.69 -1.54 -5.41
C TYR A 225 -4.66 -0.38 -5.66
N GLY A 226 -4.49 0.34 -6.77
CA GLY A 226 -5.24 1.55 -7.06
C GLY A 226 -4.84 2.76 -6.21
N SER A 227 -3.78 2.64 -5.42
CA SER A 227 -3.25 3.68 -4.53
C SER A 227 -1.75 3.44 -4.25
N LEU A 228 -1.09 4.46 -3.67
CA LEU A 228 0.30 4.35 -3.23
C LEU A 228 0.39 3.55 -1.93
N ASP A 229 1.33 2.60 -1.86
CA ASP A 229 1.56 1.74 -0.69
C ASP A 229 2.54 2.31 0.35
N SER A 230 2.86 3.61 0.28
CA SER A 230 3.86 4.27 1.14
C SER A 230 5.19 3.51 1.24
N HIS A 231 5.65 2.95 0.10
CA HIS A 231 6.87 2.14 -0.04
C HIS A 231 6.86 0.77 0.65
N ALA A 232 5.73 0.33 1.23
CA ALA A 232 5.68 -0.92 2.00
C ALA A 232 6.08 -2.16 1.20
N GLY A 233 5.74 -2.20 -0.10
CA GLY A 233 6.08 -3.31 -0.98
C GLY A 233 7.52 -3.30 -1.52
N PHE A 234 8.29 -2.22 -1.33
CA PHE A 234 9.64 -2.11 -1.88
C PHE A 234 10.66 -3.01 -1.17
N GLU A 235 10.46 -3.23 0.12
CA GLU A 235 11.41 -3.94 0.99
C GLU A 235 11.85 -5.31 0.45
N LYS A 236 10.92 -6.05 -0.18
CA LYS A 236 11.21 -7.39 -0.73
C LYS A 236 12.21 -7.38 -1.88
N TYR A 237 12.35 -6.26 -2.58
CA TYR A 237 13.32 -6.08 -3.65
C TYR A 237 14.68 -5.66 -3.10
N ALA A 238 14.69 -4.77 -2.11
CA ALA A 238 15.92 -4.23 -1.55
C ALA A 238 16.67 -5.23 -0.65
N ARG A 239 15.95 -6.02 0.16
CA ARG A 239 16.59 -6.84 1.21
C ARG A 239 17.36 -8.07 0.73
N ASN A 240 17.00 -8.63 -0.42
CA ASN A 240 17.51 -9.95 -0.85
C ASN A 240 18.42 -9.88 -2.09
N GLN A 241 18.71 -8.69 -2.61
CA GLN A 241 19.62 -8.50 -3.74
C GLN A 241 21.03 -8.18 -3.24
N THR A 242 22.04 -8.58 -4.01
CA THR A 242 23.47 -8.38 -3.70
C THR A 242 24.19 -7.48 -4.70
N ASP A 243 23.49 -6.98 -5.70
CA ASP A 243 24.06 -6.22 -6.82
C ASP A 243 24.30 -4.74 -6.46
N PHE A 244 23.64 -4.27 -5.40
CA PHE A 244 23.69 -2.89 -4.93
C PHE A 244 23.85 -2.82 -3.40
N ASP A 245 24.82 -2.04 -2.94
CA ASP A 245 25.06 -1.71 -1.54
C ASP A 245 23.90 -0.95 -0.89
N ALA A 246 23.18 -0.15 -1.69
CA ALA A 246 21.99 0.55 -1.25
C ALA A 246 21.01 0.74 -2.42
N MET A 247 19.73 0.79 -2.10
CA MET A 247 18.67 1.09 -3.06
C MET A 247 17.74 2.18 -2.54
N GLY A 248 17.13 2.92 -3.46
CA GLY A 248 16.12 3.93 -3.16
C GLY A 248 14.91 3.77 -4.07
N GLU A 249 13.75 4.20 -3.60
CA GLU A 249 12.50 4.24 -4.38
C GLU A 249 11.87 5.61 -4.23
N ILE A 250 11.39 6.18 -5.33
CA ILE A 250 10.46 7.30 -5.33
C ILE A 250 9.20 6.92 -6.13
N LEU A 251 8.04 7.31 -5.60
CA LEU A 251 6.74 6.93 -6.14
C LEU A 251 5.98 8.16 -6.62
N TYR A 252 5.20 7.99 -7.67
CA TYR A 252 4.23 8.96 -8.16
C TYR A 252 2.91 8.24 -8.41
N GLY A 253 1.81 8.83 -7.92
CA GLY A 253 0.45 8.40 -8.21
C GLY A 253 -0.43 9.63 -8.39
N GLY A 254 -1.22 9.66 -9.45
CA GLY A 254 -2.08 10.79 -9.78
C GLY A 254 -3.45 10.39 -10.32
N VAL A 255 -4.31 11.38 -10.51
CA VAL A 255 -5.65 11.22 -11.09
C VAL A 255 -5.71 11.56 -12.58
N GLN A 256 -4.56 11.91 -13.18
CA GLN A 256 -4.46 12.35 -14.56
C GLN A 256 -3.10 11.99 -15.17
N ASN A 257 -3.07 11.96 -16.50
CA ASN A 257 -1.86 11.72 -17.29
C ASN A 257 -0.78 12.77 -17.02
N GLN A 258 0.48 12.31 -16.92
CA GLN A 258 1.66 13.16 -16.79
C GLN A 258 2.86 12.61 -17.56
N LEU A 259 3.58 13.48 -18.25
CA LEU A 259 4.86 13.20 -18.89
C LEU A 259 5.98 13.13 -17.85
N GLY A 260 7.06 12.40 -18.17
CA GLY A 260 8.18 12.18 -17.26
C GLY A 260 8.79 13.48 -16.74
N VAL A 261 8.93 14.50 -17.60
CA VAL A 261 9.42 15.83 -17.20
C VAL A 261 8.51 16.49 -16.16
N HIS A 262 7.18 16.36 -16.26
CA HIS A 262 6.26 16.92 -15.27
C HIS A 262 6.27 16.14 -13.96
N ILE A 263 6.35 14.81 -14.02
CA ILE A 263 6.52 13.97 -12.83
C ILE A 263 7.79 14.34 -12.07
N VAL A 264 8.91 14.52 -12.79
CA VAL A 264 10.22 14.83 -12.19
C VAL A 264 10.30 16.27 -11.71
N GLU A 265 10.11 17.26 -12.58
CA GLU A 265 10.36 18.67 -12.24
C GLU A 265 9.26 19.31 -11.40
N TRP A 266 8.02 18.88 -11.59
CA TRP A 266 6.85 19.50 -10.96
C TRP A 266 6.22 18.64 -9.87
N GLY A 267 6.51 17.33 -9.86
CA GLY A 267 6.22 16.43 -8.75
C GLY A 267 7.43 16.26 -7.82
N TRP A 268 8.32 15.33 -8.16
CA TRP A 268 9.39 14.87 -7.25
C TRP A 268 10.37 15.97 -6.84
N ALA A 269 10.82 16.84 -7.74
CA ALA A 269 11.74 17.93 -7.43
C ALA A 269 11.13 19.03 -6.54
N ARG A 270 9.81 19.07 -6.44
CA ARG A 270 9.05 20.00 -5.58
C ARG A 270 8.47 19.34 -4.34
N SER A 271 8.62 18.02 -4.23
CA SER A 271 8.22 17.27 -3.06
C SER A 271 8.96 17.75 -1.84
N GLN A 272 8.27 17.80 -0.70
CA GLN A 272 8.84 18.14 0.60
C GLN A 272 9.06 16.89 1.48
N THR A 273 8.86 15.69 0.91
CA THR A 273 8.91 14.41 1.63
C THR A 273 10.03 13.48 1.14
N GLY A 274 11.19 14.01 0.72
CA GLY A 274 12.40 13.23 0.45
C GLY A 274 12.68 12.86 -1.02
N HIS A 275 11.76 13.19 -1.95
CA HIS A 275 11.94 12.83 -3.37
C HIS A 275 13.03 13.68 -4.04
N LYS A 276 13.07 14.99 -3.77
CA LYS A 276 14.09 15.89 -4.32
C LYS A 276 15.48 15.48 -3.86
N GLU A 277 15.62 15.19 -2.58
CA GLU A 277 16.87 14.73 -1.97
C GLU A 277 17.34 13.42 -2.63
N SER A 278 16.42 12.51 -2.96
CA SER A 278 16.75 11.28 -3.68
C SER A 278 17.18 11.54 -5.12
N LEU A 279 16.50 12.44 -5.84
CA LEU A 279 16.92 12.87 -7.19
C LEU A 279 18.31 13.50 -7.18
N GLU A 280 18.66 14.21 -6.11
CA GLU A 280 19.88 15.00 -6.02
C GLU A 280 21.07 14.29 -5.33
N ASP A 281 20.83 13.10 -4.78
CA ASP A 281 21.88 12.35 -4.10
C ASP A 281 22.91 11.81 -5.13
N ARG A 282 24.17 12.18 -4.92
CA ARG A 282 25.33 11.76 -5.74
C ARG A 282 25.75 10.32 -5.48
N LYS A 283 25.27 9.68 -4.40
CA LYS A 283 25.60 8.28 -4.11
C LYS A 283 24.98 7.31 -5.12
N TRP A 284 23.91 7.72 -5.80
CA TRP A 284 23.27 6.90 -6.82
C TRP A 284 24.09 6.95 -8.10
N GLN A 285 24.51 5.77 -8.58
CA GLN A 285 25.18 5.64 -9.88
C GLN A 285 24.29 4.92 -10.91
N ASN A 286 23.28 4.17 -10.47
CA ASN A 286 22.37 3.43 -11.33
C ASN A 286 20.92 3.82 -11.06
N GLY A 287 20.06 3.70 -12.07
CA GLY A 287 18.62 3.85 -11.87
C GLY A 287 17.78 3.43 -13.06
N CYS A 288 16.47 3.26 -12.83
CA CYS A 288 15.52 3.03 -13.91
C CYS A 288 14.09 3.42 -13.50
N GLY A 289 13.29 3.80 -14.49
CA GLY A 289 11.88 4.14 -14.33
C GLY A 289 10.95 2.98 -14.69
N GLY A 290 9.75 2.98 -14.10
CA GLY A 290 8.63 2.10 -14.43
C GLY A 290 7.33 2.90 -14.43
N VAL A 291 6.44 2.62 -15.38
CA VAL A 291 5.13 3.30 -15.49
C VAL A 291 4.03 2.28 -15.73
N ALA A 292 2.91 2.40 -15.01
CA ALA A 292 1.73 1.57 -15.19
C ALA A 292 0.46 2.36 -14.85
N GLY A 293 -0.44 2.54 -15.83
CA GLY A 293 -1.62 3.39 -15.65
C GLY A 293 -1.23 4.83 -15.33
N LEU A 294 -1.65 5.34 -14.17
CA LEU A 294 -1.32 6.68 -13.67
C LEU A 294 -0.24 6.66 -12.57
N PHE A 295 0.45 5.53 -12.42
CA PHE A 295 1.53 5.34 -11.45
C PHE A 295 2.89 5.34 -12.15
N ALA A 296 3.85 6.00 -11.53
CA ALA A 296 5.24 5.97 -11.96
C ALA A 296 6.15 5.70 -10.75
N VAL A 297 7.20 4.93 -10.99
CA VAL A 297 8.17 4.53 -9.97
C VAL A 297 9.56 4.75 -10.54
N PHE A 298 10.47 5.26 -9.71
CA PHE A 298 11.88 5.28 -10.06
C PHE A 298 12.70 4.60 -8.96
N ILE A 299 13.54 3.65 -9.39
CA ILE A 299 14.43 2.90 -8.49
C ILE A 299 15.85 3.38 -8.70
N PHE A 300 16.53 3.70 -7.60
CA PHE A 300 17.94 4.05 -7.56
C PHE A 300 18.77 2.88 -7.01
N GLY A 301 20.00 2.74 -7.49
CA GLY A 301 20.97 1.78 -7.01
C GLY A 301 22.33 2.41 -6.78
N LYS A 302 22.93 2.10 -5.62
CA LYS A 302 24.32 2.38 -5.30
C LYS A 302 25.12 1.09 -5.39
N ARG A 303 26.23 1.10 -6.13
CA ARG A 303 27.27 0.07 -6.07
C ARG A 303 28.43 0.49 -5.18
#